data_AF-A0A2N3I7J0-F1
#
_entry.id   AF-A0A2N3I7J0-F1
#
_cell.length_a   1.000
_cell.length_b   1.000
_cell.length_c   1.000
_cell.angle_alpha   90.00
_cell.angle_beta   90.00
_cell.angle_gamma   90.00
#
_symmetry.space_group_name_H-M   'P 1'
#
loop_
_entity.id
_entity.type
_entity.pdbx_description
1 polymer ?
#
loop_
_entity_poly.entity_id
_entity_poly.type
_entity_poly.pdbx_seq_one_letter_code
_entity_poly.pdbx_strand_id
1 'polypeptide(L)'
;MSALLVIVFLALLTSIMVLHIHNELNLSKRIIRAGYFVQELMDQHGIKHLDLEKKFETSTLTTQLRVLEYYLHSLNSSYKDFGTKKTIFQRIITIEQTLANYGYQSELSII
;
A
#
# COMPACT_ATOMS: atom_id res chain seq x y z
N MET A 1 -16.34 -39.00 7.83
CA MET A 1 -15.22 -38.35 7.11
C MET A 1 -13.92 -39.02 7.55
N SER A 2 -13.00 -39.31 6.62
CA SER A 2 -11.73 -39.97 6.95
C SER A 2 -10.75 -39.01 7.65
N ALA A 3 -10.00 -39.50 8.64
CA ALA A 3 -9.00 -38.72 9.38
C ALA A 3 -7.94 -38.09 8.45
N LEU A 4 -7.54 -38.80 7.39
CA LEU A 4 -6.62 -38.28 6.36
C LEU A 4 -7.19 -37.03 5.65
N LEU A 5 -8.49 -37.01 5.39
CA LEU A 5 -9.14 -35.91 4.69
C LEU A 5 -9.22 -34.66 5.57
N VAL A 6 -9.39 -34.84 6.88
CA VAL A 6 -9.34 -33.75 7.87
C VAL A 6 -7.93 -33.15 7.96
N ILE A 7 -6.88 -33.99 7.99
CA ILE A 7 -5.48 -33.53 8.07
C ILE A 7 -5.10 -32.73 6.82
N VAL A 8 -5.44 -33.22 5.62
CA VAL A 8 -5.17 -32.52 4.36
C VAL A 8 -5.90 -31.18 4.31
N PHE A 9 -7.16 -31.14 4.74
CA PHE A 9 -7.94 -29.90 4.78
C PHE A 9 -7.36 -28.86 5.75
N LEU A 10 -6.94 -29.27 6.95
CA LEU A 10 -6.29 -28.38 7.92
C LEU A 10 -4.93 -27.86 7.40
N ALA A 11 -4.13 -28.73 6.78
CA ALA A 11 -2.87 -28.31 6.16
C ALA A 11 -3.10 -27.27 5.05
N LEU A 12 -4.14 -27.44 4.23
CA LEU A 12 -4.52 -26.48 3.20
C LEU A 12 -4.90 -25.12 3.81
N LEU A 13 -5.76 -25.11 4.84
CA LEU A 13 -6.20 -23.88 5.51
C LEU A 13 -5.03 -23.12 6.13
N THR A 14 -4.11 -23.82 6.81
CA THR A 14 -2.92 -23.18 7.39
C THR A 14 -2.01 -22.58 6.33
N SER A 15 -1.79 -23.27 5.21
CA SER A 15 -1.02 -22.75 4.08
C SER A 15 -1.64 -21.48 3.48
N ILE A 16 -2.97 -21.47 3.29
CA ILE A 16 -3.72 -20.30 2.80
C ILE A 16 -3.60 -19.13 3.79
N MET A 17 -3.67 -19.39 5.10
CA MET A 17 -3.52 -18.36 6.12
C MET A 17 -2.12 -17.75 6.11
N VAL A 18 -1.07 -18.56 6.02
CA VAL A 18 0.32 -18.08 5.92
C VAL A 18 0.52 -17.22 4.68
N LEU A 19 -0.02 -17.65 3.53
CA LEU A 19 0.05 -16.86 2.29
C LEU A 19 -0.67 -15.52 2.42
N HIS A 20 -1.84 -15.50 3.06
CA HIS A 20 -2.60 -14.27 3.30
C HIS A 20 -1.82 -13.29 4.18
N ILE A 21 -1.27 -13.75 5.31
CA ILE A 21 -0.44 -12.92 6.21
C ILE A 21 0.79 -12.38 5.48
N HIS A 22 1.48 -13.22 4.70
CA HIS A 22 2.64 -12.80 3.92
C HIS A 22 2.29 -11.69 2.92
N ASN A 23 1.15 -11.82 2.23
CA ASN A 23 0.67 -10.80 1.31
C ASN A 23 0.30 -9.49 2.02
N GLU A 24 -0.36 -9.55 3.18
CA GLU A 24 -0.69 -8.35 3.96
C GLU A 24 0.57 -7.63 4.46
N LEU A 25 1.58 -8.37 4.91
CA LEU A 25 2.86 -7.81 5.32
C LEU A 25 3.61 -7.15 4.16
N ASN A 26 3.66 -7.79 3.00
CA ASN A 26 4.31 -7.20 1.82
C ASN A 26 3.58 -5.91 1.39
N LEU A 27 2.25 -5.96 1.35
CA LEU A 27 1.41 -4.81 1.04
C LEU A 27 1.63 -3.65 2.03
N SER A 28 1.70 -3.93 3.33
CA SER A 28 1.99 -2.92 4.35
C SER A 28 3.36 -2.26 4.13
N LYS A 29 4.41 -3.05 3.84
CA LYS A 29 5.75 -2.52 3.53
C LYS A 29 5.74 -1.59 2.31
N ARG A 30 5.03 -1.98 1.24
CA ARG A 30 4.88 -1.17 0.04
C ARG A 30 4.19 0.17 0.31
N ILE A 31 3.12 0.14 1.11
CA ILE A 31 2.40 1.37 1.50
C ILE A 31 3.27 2.30 2.34
N ILE A 32 4.03 1.76 3.31
CA ILE A 32 4.96 2.56 4.13
C ILE A 32 6.03 3.20 3.24
N ARG A 33 6.63 2.42 2.32
CA ARG A 33 7.64 2.94 1.39
C ARG A 33 7.07 4.03 0.48
N ALA A 34 5.88 3.82 -0.08
CA ALA A 34 5.20 4.84 -0.87
C ALA A 34 4.91 6.11 -0.04
N GLY A 35 4.59 5.95 1.25
CA GLY A 35 4.45 7.06 2.19
C GLY A 35 5.72 7.86 2.35
N TYR A 36 6.86 7.20 2.53
CA TYR A 36 8.16 7.88 2.59
C TYR A 36 8.40 8.75 1.33
N PHE A 37 8.20 8.21 0.13
CA PHE A 37 8.39 8.97 -1.11
C PHE A 37 7.39 10.11 -1.31
N VAL A 38 6.12 9.91 -0.91
CA VAL A 38 5.14 10.99 -0.94
C VAL A 38 5.55 12.10 0.03
N GLN A 39 6.05 11.77 1.22
CA GLN A 39 6.52 12.77 2.17
C GLN A 39 7.69 13.57 1.60
N GLU A 40 8.69 12.88 1.04
CA GLU A 40 9.85 13.50 0.40
C GLU A 40 9.43 14.44 -0.75
N LEU A 41 8.47 14.02 -1.58
CA LEU A 41 7.93 14.87 -2.64
C LEU A 41 7.25 16.12 -2.10
N MET A 42 6.49 15.98 -1.01
CA MET A 42 5.81 17.12 -0.39
C MET A 42 6.81 18.10 0.22
N ASP A 43 7.87 17.60 0.86
CA ASP A 43 9.00 18.39 1.36
C ASP A 43 9.69 19.17 0.23
N GLN A 44 10.00 18.50 -0.89
CA GLN A 44 10.62 19.12 -2.07
C GLN A 44 9.77 20.26 -2.66
N HIS A 45 8.44 20.16 -2.58
CA HIS A 45 7.51 21.17 -3.08
C HIS A 45 7.07 22.19 -2.01
N GLY A 46 7.61 22.09 -0.78
CA GLY A 46 7.26 22.99 0.33
C GLY A 46 5.79 22.90 0.76
N ILE A 47 5.12 21.78 0.50
CA ILE A 47 3.72 21.59 0.84
C ILE A 47 3.63 21.07 2.27
N LYS A 48 2.91 21.77 3.15
CA LYS A 48 2.70 21.29 4.52
C LYS A 48 1.95 19.95 4.53
N HIS A 49 2.51 18.96 5.21
CA HIS A 49 1.92 17.65 5.37
C HIS A 49 1.98 17.17 6.83
N LEU A 50 1.25 16.10 7.11
CA LEU A 50 1.35 15.37 8.37
C LEU A 50 2.62 14.51 8.34
N ASP A 51 3.11 14.15 9.53
CA ASP A 51 4.06 13.06 9.68
C ASP A 51 3.35 11.74 9.29
N LEU A 52 3.72 11.20 8.11
CA LEU A 52 3.07 10.01 7.56
C LEU A 52 3.42 8.75 8.34
N GLU A 53 4.65 8.65 8.84
CA GLU A 53 5.09 7.51 9.64
C GLU A 53 4.22 7.38 10.89
N LYS A 54 4.15 8.46 11.68
CA LYS A 54 3.30 8.51 12.88
C LYS A 54 1.82 8.31 12.56
N LYS A 55 1.35 8.85 11.43
CA LYS A 55 -0.04 8.67 11.01
C LYS A 55 -0.34 7.22 10.65
N PHE A 56 0.62 6.50 10.09
CA PHE A 56 0.43 5.15 9.56
C PHE A 56 0.39 4.09 10.67
N GLU A 57 1.13 4.28 11.76
CA GLU A 57 1.16 3.38 12.93
C GLU A 57 -0.23 3.00 13.44
N THR A 58 -1.17 3.96 13.47
CA THR A 58 -2.52 3.74 14.01
C THR A 58 -3.59 3.66 12.93
N SER A 59 -3.21 3.66 11.65
CA SER A 59 -4.15 3.76 10.53
C SER A 59 -4.34 2.44 9.81
N THR A 60 -5.57 2.14 9.41
CA THR A 60 -5.85 1.01 8.51
C THR A 60 -5.18 1.20 7.14
N LEU A 61 -4.87 0.12 6.42
CA LEU A 61 -4.31 0.19 5.05
C LEU A 61 -5.14 1.08 4.12
N THR A 62 -6.47 0.99 4.22
CA THR A 62 -7.38 1.83 3.43
C THR A 62 -7.20 3.32 3.72
N THR A 63 -7.02 3.67 5.00
CA THR A 63 -6.76 5.04 5.46
C THR A 63 -5.38 5.51 5.00
N GLN A 64 -4.34 4.68 5.17
CA GLN A 64 -2.98 4.99 4.72
C GLN A 64 -2.98 5.34 3.22
N LEU A 65 -3.55 4.47 2.38
CA LEU A 65 -3.69 4.72 0.95
C LEU A 65 -4.46 5.99 0.62
N ARG A 66 -5.53 6.29 1.37
CA ARG A 66 -6.34 7.49 1.12
C ARG A 66 -5.57 8.77 1.42
N VAL A 67 -4.70 8.74 2.43
CA VAL A 67 -3.80 9.85 2.74
C VAL A 67 -2.78 10.05 1.61
N LEU A 68 -2.19 8.97 1.09
CA LEU A 68 -1.26 9.06 -0.05
C LEU A 68 -1.93 9.62 -1.31
N GLU A 69 -3.11 9.11 -1.66
CA GLU A 69 -3.91 9.62 -2.78
C GLU A 69 -4.16 11.12 -2.63
N TYR A 70 -4.56 11.56 -1.44
CA TYR A 70 -4.84 12.97 -1.16
C TYR A 70 -3.61 13.87 -1.38
N TYR A 71 -2.43 13.42 -0.95
CA TYR A 71 -1.20 14.20 -1.16
C TYR A 71 -0.74 14.18 -2.61
N LEU A 72 -0.83 13.04 -3.30
CA LEU A 72 -0.58 12.97 -4.74
C LEU A 72 -1.54 13.87 -5.54
N HIS A 73 -2.80 14.00 -5.11
CA HIS A 73 -3.74 14.99 -5.68
C HIS A 73 -3.22 16.42 -5.59
N SER A 74 -2.68 16.74 -4.42
CA SER A 74 -2.25 18.09 -4.08
C SER A 74 -1.01 18.47 -4.91
N LEU A 75 -0.16 17.48 -5.21
CA LEU A 75 0.99 17.62 -6.11
C LEU A 75 0.58 17.68 -7.60
N ASN A 76 -0.44 16.91 -7.99
CA ASN A 76 -0.93 16.88 -9.36
C ASN A 76 -2.45 16.74 -9.39
N SER A 77 -3.14 17.82 -9.75
CA SER A 77 -4.60 17.84 -9.86
C SER A 77 -5.16 16.88 -10.93
N SER A 78 -4.30 16.36 -11.82
CA SER A 78 -4.63 15.31 -12.78
C SER A 78 -4.70 13.92 -12.14
N TYR A 79 -4.11 13.73 -10.95
CA TYR A 79 -4.32 12.54 -10.14
C TYR A 79 -5.75 12.57 -9.58
N LYS A 80 -6.68 11.96 -10.31
CA LYS A 80 -8.11 11.92 -9.97
C LYS A 80 -8.54 10.62 -9.30
N ASP A 81 -7.58 9.77 -8.97
CA ASP A 81 -7.85 8.40 -8.53
C ASP A 81 -8.20 8.35 -7.03
N PHE A 82 -9.41 8.80 -6.71
CA PHE A 82 -10.03 8.70 -5.39
C PHE A 82 -11.22 7.77 -5.50
N GLY A 83 -11.16 6.54 -4.98
CA GLY A 83 -12.29 5.66 -5.24
C GLY A 83 -12.31 4.32 -4.53
N THR A 84 -13.39 4.12 -3.80
CA THR A 84 -13.81 2.91 -3.07
C THR A 84 -14.09 1.68 -3.94
N LYS A 85 -14.04 1.81 -5.28
CA LYS A 85 -14.26 0.69 -6.23
C LYS A 85 -13.00 -0.11 -6.54
N LYS A 86 -11.81 0.43 -6.22
CA LYS A 86 -10.53 -0.23 -6.47
C LYS A 86 -10.10 -1.04 -5.27
N THR A 87 -9.51 -2.20 -5.52
CA THR A 87 -8.91 -3.01 -4.46
C THR A 87 -7.70 -2.30 -3.87
N ILE A 88 -7.30 -2.67 -2.65
CA ILE A 88 -6.09 -2.13 -2.00
C ILE A 88 -4.86 -2.31 -2.90
N PHE A 89 -4.73 -3.45 -3.59
CA PHE A 89 -3.65 -3.71 -4.54
C PHE A 89 -3.67 -2.78 -5.75
N GLN A 90 -4.84 -2.53 -6.35
CA GLN A 90 -4.94 -1.61 -7.49
C GLN A 90 -4.56 -0.18 -7.08
N ARG A 91 -4.98 0.24 -5.88
CA ARG A 91 -4.69 1.57 -5.35
C ARG A 91 -3.19 1.78 -5.14
N ILE A 92 -2.50 0.83 -4.49
CA ILE A 92 -1.05 0.94 -4.30
C ILE A 92 -0.31 0.93 -5.64
N ILE A 93 -0.73 0.11 -6.61
CA ILE A 93 -0.12 0.10 -7.95
C ILE A 93 -0.26 1.47 -8.64
N THR A 94 -1.44 2.12 -8.58
CA THR A 94 -1.59 3.47 -9.15
C THR A 94 -0.65 4.47 -8.48
N ILE A 95 -0.55 4.42 -7.14
CA ILE A 95 0.34 5.30 -6.37
C ILE A 95 1.78 5.10 -6.80
N GLU A 96 2.24 3.85 -6.89
CA GLU A 96 3.61 3.51 -7.30
C GLU A 96 3.90 3.95 -8.73
N GLN A 97 2.96 3.76 -9.66
CA GLN A 97 3.09 4.25 -11.04
C GLN A 97 3.17 5.78 -11.08
N THR A 98 2.42 6.46 -10.23
CA THR A 98 2.48 7.92 -10.12
C THR A 98 3.83 8.37 -9.59
N LEU A 99 4.33 7.74 -8.52
CA LEU A 99 5.65 8.00 -7.96
C LEU A 99 6.78 7.68 -8.95
N ALA A 100 6.62 6.67 -9.80
CA ALA A 100 7.57 6.36 -10.87
C ALA A 100 7.68 7.52 -11.88
N ASN A 101 6.57 8.23 -12.19
CA ASN A 101 6.61 9.43 -13.03
C ASN A 101 7.41 10.59 -12.39
N TYR A 102 7.59 10.56 -11.07
CA TYR A 102 8.44 11.50 -10.32
C TYR A 102 9.89 10.99 -10.12
N GLY A 103 10.25 9.83 -10.70
CA GLY A 103 11.62 9.30 -10.66
C GLY A 103 11.86 8.19 -9.62
N TYR A 104 10.88 7.80 -8.81
CA TYR A 104 11.03 6.78 -7.76
C TYR A 104 10.92 5.32 -8.25
N GLN A 105 11.06 5.08 -9.56
CA GLN A 105 10.77 3.79 -10.20
C GLN A 105 11.66 2.62 -9.72
N SER A 106 12.95 2.87 -9.45
CA SER A 106 13.91 1.85 -9.02
C SER A 106 13.64 1.32 -7.60
N GLU A 107 13.11 2.19 -6.72
CA GLU A 107 13.01 1.90 -5.28
C GLU A 107 11.67 1.28 -4.89
N LEU A 108 10.69 1.32 -5.81
CA LEU A 108 9.39 0.67 -5.67
C LEU A 108 9.40 -0.80 -6.10
N SER A 109 10.43 -1.24 -6.82
CA SER A 109 10.50 -2.58 -7.44
C SER A 109 10.93 -3.73 -6.51
N ILE A 110 11.21 -3.46 -5.23
CA ILE A 110 11.66 -4.51 -4.30
C ILE A 110 10.45 -5.31 -3.81
N ILE A 111 10.18 -6.40 -4.52
CA ILE A 111 9.24 -7.50 -4.23
C ILE A 111 9.58 -8.19 -2.92
#